data_AF-A0A8J7JZW5-F1
#
_entry.id   AF-A0A8J7JZW5-F1
#
_cell.length_a   1.000
_cell.length_b   1.000
_cell.length_c   1.000
_cell.angle_alpha   90.00
_cell.angle_beta   90.00
_cell.angle_gamma   90.00
#
_symmetry.space_group_name_H-M   'P 1'
#
loop_
_entity.id
_entity.type
_entity.pdbx_description
1 polymer ?
#
loop_
_entity_poly.entity_id
_entity_poly.type
_entity_poly.pdbx_seq_one_letter_code
_entity_poly.pdbx_strand_id
1 'polypeptide(L)'
;MNTQIDIQTPSLQHSDWNTPSQQVGSGYDARSSENGLLTIMYGSLEHASRFEWLNAGRTLVDKTYINILWQAADLPPTGVDRTRMASDLDAFVRAHLQPLWQEFEHLTHDEKHQLTIKLVERAANDVFGTGYQEEASSWLLYYLCPPLPVFPMNDVLRNVIADTQGKSVLNSYAEYHQACRQQFSHLLPHIHSTAPAAEYGTVREIDAINQILRGSDWWQRRCLIHHLLTA
;
A
#
# COMPACT_ATOMS: atom_id res chain seq x y z
N MET A 1 28.16 1.29 -27.17
CA MET A 1 28.77 1.34 -25.82
C MET A 1 27.74 0.75 -24.88
N ASN A 2 27.97 -0.47 -24.38
CA ASN A 2 27.10 -1.12 -23.41
C ASN A 2 27.38 -0.48 -22.05
N THR A 3 26.50 0.40 -21.59
CA THR A 3 26.42 0.78 -20.19
C THR A 3 25.83 -0.40 -19.44
N GLN A 4 26.72 -1.21 -18.89
CA GLN A 4 26.38 -2.22 -17.89
C GLN A 4 25.90 -1.41 -16.67
N ILE A 5 24.59 -1.35 -16.48
CA ILE A 5 24.00 -0.80 -15.25
C ILE A 5 24.49 -1.74 -14.15
N ASP A 6 25.37 -1.26 -13.28
CA ASP A 6 25.75 -1.97 -12.07
C ASP A 6 24.47 -2.12 -11.24
N ILE A 7 23.87 -3.31 -11.31
CA ILE A 7 22.72 -3.67 -10.48
C ILE A 7 23.27 -3.91 -9.08
N GLN A 8 23.60 -2.83 -8.37
CA GLN A 8 23.78 -2.90 -6.93
C GLN A 8 22.43 -3.33 -6.36
N THR A 9 22.36 -4.52 -5.77
CA THR A 9 21.21 -4.93 -4.96
C THR A 9 21.04 -3.86 -3.89
N PRO A 10 20.00 -3.02 -3.91
CA PRO A 10 19.78 -2.10 -2.81
C PRO A 10 19.51 -2.97 -1.61
N SER A 11 20.47 -3.04 -0.68
CA SER A 11 20.19 -3.54 0.66
C SER A 11 19.27 -2.49 1.26
N LEU A 12 17.95 -2.71 1.19
CA LEU A 12 17.07 -2.01 2.11
C LEU A 12 17.64 -2.28 3.49
N GLN A 13 18.19 -1.24 4.11
CA GLN A 13 18.45 -1.34 5.52
C GLN A 13 17.09 -1.65 6.15
N HIS A 14 17.01 -2.76 6.88
CA HIS A 14 15.83 -3.16 7.65
C HIS A 14 15.37 -2.06 8.64
N SER A 15 16.08 -0.91 8.72
CA SER A 15 15.75 0.26 9.52
C SER A 15 14.30 0.67 9.32
N ASP A 16 13.83 0.83 8.09
CA ASP A 16 12.53 1.48 7.85
C ASP A 16 11.34 0.59 8.26
N TRP A 17 11.55 -0.71 8.39
CA TRP A 17 10.48 -1.66 8.71
C TRP A 17 9.85 -1.39 10.09
N ASN A 18 10.70 -1.18 11.11
CA ASN A 18 10.27 -0.95 12.49
C ASN A 18 10.59 0.47 12.98
N THR A 19 11.27 1.30 12.19
CA THR A 19 11.56 2.68 12.57
C THR A 19 10.31 3.56 12.41
N PRO A 20 9.84 4.24 13.47
CA PRO A 20 8.77 5.22 13.36
C PRO A 20 9.12 6.36 12.41
N SER A 21 8.12 6.90 11.71
CA SER A 21 8.30 8.10 10.91
C SER A 21 8.50 9.33 11.80
N GLN A 22 9.53 10.12 11.48
CA GLN A 22 9.80 11.40 12.14
C GLN A 22 8.72 12.46 11.88
N GLN A 23 7.89 12.26 10.85
CA GLN A 23 6.80 13.17 10.47
C GLN A 23 5.54 13.00 11.32
N VAL A 24 5.46 11.94 12.13
CA VAL A 24 4.28 11.61 12.95
C VAL A 24 4.51 11.98 14.42
N GLY A 25 3.75 12.95 14.92
CA GLY A 25 3.78 13.35 16.33
C GLY A 25 5.18 13.79 16.77
N SER A 26 5.77 13.08 17.75
CA SER A 26 7.13 13.32 18.24
C SER A 26 8.20 12.52 17.50
N GLY A 27 7.85 11.79 16.44
CA GLY A 27 8.76 10.91 15.69
C GLY A 27 9.04 9.56 16.35
N TYR A 28 8.25 9.17 17.37
CA TYR A 28 8.42 7.91 18.11
C TYR A 28 7.17 7.04 18.12
N ASP A 29 6.13 7.42 17.36
CA ASP A 29 4.90 6.64 17.30
C ASP A 29 5.13 5.37 16.47
N ALA A 30 5.29 4.22 17.13
CA ALA A 30 5.54 2.94 16.48
C ALA A 30 4.49 2.53 15.43
N ARG A 31 3.28 3.11 15.46
CA ARG A 31 2.24 2.89 14.43
C ARG A 31 2.61 3.49 13.06
N SER A 32 3.58 4.39 13.03
CA SER A 32 4.02 5.08 11.82
C SER A 32 5.17 4.38 11.07
N SER A 33 5.69 3.27 11.60
CA SER A 33 6.61 2.41 10.85
C SER A 33 5.86 1.59 9.80
N GLU A 34 6.56 0.99 8.85
CA GLU A 34 5.95 0.11 7.83
C GLU A 34 5.18 -1.06 8.47
N ASN A 35 5.77 -1.70 9.49
CA ASN A 35 5.09 -2.74 10.25
C ASN A 35 3.87 -2.17 10.97
N GLY A 36 4.01 -1.02 11.63
CA GLY A 36 2.94 -0.36 12.36
C GLY A 36 1.75 -0.02 11.46
N LEU A 37 2.02 0.53 10.27
CA LEU A 37 1.01 0.88 9.27
C LEU A 37 0.26 -0.36 8.77
N LEU A 38 0.96 -1.44 8.42
CA LEU A 38 0.31 -2.70 8.06
C LEU A 38 -0.56 -3.24 9.19
N THR A 39 -0.09 -3.17 10.44
CA THR A 39 -0.86 -3.63 11.60
C THR A 39 -2.12 -2.81 11.81
N ILE A 40 -2.06 -1.47 11.80
CA ILE A 40 -3.25 -0.64 12.05
C ILE A 40 -4.20 -0.57 10.85
N MET A 41 -3.73 -0.82 9.62
CA MET A 41 -4.54 -0.77 8.41
C MET A 41 -5.10 -2.15 8.05
N TYR A 42 -4.25 -3.05 7.54
CA TYR A 42 -4.65 -4.42 7.19
C TYR A 42 -5.07 -5.22 8.43
N GLY A 43 -4.32 -5.14 9.54
CA GLY A 43 -4.67 -5.86 10.77
C GLY A 43 -6.05 -5.49 11.31
N SER A 44 -6.49 -4.23 11.16
CA SER A 44 -7.85 -3.82 11.51
C SER A 44 -8.92 -4.48 10.64
N LEU A 45 -8.70 -4.56 9.32
CA LEU A 45 -9.62 -5.25 8.41
C LEU A 45 -9.63 -6.77 8.64
N GLU A 46 -8.46 -7.35 8.88
CA GLU A 46 -8.33 -8.78 9.14
C GLU A 46 -8.91 -9.18 10.51
N HIS A 47 -8.86 -8.28 11.49
CA HIS A 47 -9.62 -8.46 12.72
C HIS A 47 -11.12 -8.45 12.40
N ALA A 48 -11.61 -7.42 11.71
CA ALA A 48 -13.02 -7.27 11.41
C ALA A 48 -13.60 -8.43 10.57
N SER A 49 -12.83 -8.94 9.61
CA SER A 49 -13.23 -10.07 8.77
C SER A 49 -13.57 -11.33 9.58
N ARG A 50 -12.91 -11.50 10.73
CA ARG A 50 -13.11 -12.61 11.67
C ARG A 50 -14.25 -12.39 12.67
N PHE A 51 -14.80 -11.17 12.74
CA PHE A 51 -15.89 -10.77 13.64
C PHE A 51 -17.07 -10.19 12.86
N GLU A 52 -17.40 -10.80 11.72
CA GLU A 52 -18.57 -10.46 10.87
C GLU A 52 -18.61 -9.00 10.42
N TRP A 53 -17.45 -8.33 10.34
CA TRP A 53 -17.32 -6.91 9.98
C TRP A 53 -18.06 -5.96 10.93
N LEU A 54 -18.28 -6.41 12.17
CA LEU A 54 -18.85 -5.63 13.25
C LEU A 54 -17.76 -4.89 14.01
N ASN A 55 -17.97 -3.60 14.29
CA ASN A 55 -17.01 -2.79 15.04
C ASN A 55 -17.66 -1.84 16.04
N ALA A 56 -18.70 -2.31 16.75
CA ALA A 56 -19.35 -1.60 17.87
C ALA A 56 -19.66 -0.10 17.62
N GLY A 57 -20.05 0.26 16.38
CA GLY A 57 -20.36 1.64 15.98
C GLY A 57 -19.15 2.53 15.66
N ARG A 58 -17.94 1.97 15.58
CA ARG A 58 -16.71 2.65 15.14
C ARG A 58 -16.39 2.28 13.68
N THR A 59 -15.67 3.16 12.99
CA THR A 59 -15.15 2.86 11.65
C THR A 59 -14.08 1.78 11.75
N LEU A 60 -14.04 0.88 10.77
CA LEU A 60 -13.05 -0.21 10.72
C LEU A 60 -11.61 0.30 10.74
N VAL A 61 -11.37 1.45 10.10
CA VAL A 61 -10.12 2.19 10.16
C VAL A 61 -10.45 3.60 10.66
N ASP A 62 -9.87 3.99 11.78
CA ASP A 62 -10.15 5.30 12.40
C ASP A 62 -9.40 6.43 11.69
N LYS A 63 -9.94 7.64 11.80
CA LYS A 63 -9.30 8.88 11.32
C LYS A 63 -7.87 9.06 11.80
N THR A 64 -7.53 8.54 12.98
CA THR A 64 -6.18 8.57 13.55
C THR A 64 -5.22 7.74 12.71
N TYR A 65 -5.63 6.55 12.26
CA TYR A 65 -4.78 5.66 11.45
C TYR A 65 -4.57 6.24 10.06
N ILE A 66 -5.64 6.79 9.47
CA ILE A 66 -5.57 7.56 8.22
C ILE A 66 -4.59 8.73 8.38
N ASN A 67 -4.67 9.48 9.48
CA ASN A 67 -3.76 10.60 9.71
C ASN A 67 -2.30 10.17 9.85
N ILE A 68 -2.04 9.06 10.55
CA ILE A 68 -0.69 8.49 10.68
C ILE A 68 -0.16 8.08 9.30
N LEU A 69 -0.95 7.38 8.49
CA LEU A 69 -0.55 7.01 7.13
C LEU A 69 -0.20 8.24 6.28
N TRP A 70 -1.06 9.26 6.27
CA TRP A 70 -0.81 10.46 5.45
C TRP A 70 0.45 11.19 5.87
N GLN A 71 0.71 11.28 7.17
CA GLN A 71 1.92 11.92 7.67
C GLN A 71 3.16 11.06 7.40
N ALA A 72 3.07 9.74 7.59
CA ALA A 72 4.22 8.84 7.41
C ALA A 72 4.63 8.68 5.94
N ALA A 73 3.68 8.72 5.01
CA ALA A 73 3.91 8.63 3.57
C ALA A 73 3.98 10.00 2.87
N ASP A 74 4.00 11.10 3.63
CA ASP A 74 4.05 12.49 3.15
C ASP A 74 3.05 12.80 2.03
N LEU A 75 1.80 12.36 2.21
CA LEU A 75 0.79 12.43 1.17
C LEU A 75 0.16 13.84 1.09
N PRO A 76 -0.12 14.33 -0.13
CA PRO A 76 -0.72 15.64 -0.31
C PRO A 76 -2.13 15.72 0.32
N PRO A 77 -2.56 16.91 0.76
CA PRO A 77 -3.92 17.12 1.23
C PRO A 77 -4.94 16.84 0.12
N THR A 78 -5.95 16.02 0.41
CA THR A 78 -7.02 15.70 -0.55
C THR A 78 -8.20 16.67 -0.50
N GLY A 79 -8.21 17.60 0.45
CA GLY A 79 -9.35 18.50 0.72
C GLY A 79 -10.52 17.84 1.47
N VAL A 80 -10.42 16.55 1.82
CA VAL A 80 -11.45 15.80 2.54
C VAL A 80 -11.12 15.72 4.03
N ASP A 81 -12.09 16.02 4.89
CA ASP A 81 -11.95 15.86 6.34
C ASP A 81 -11.68 14.39 6.71
N ARG A 82 -10.81 14.16 7.71
CA ARG A 82 -10.40 12.80 8.11
C ARG A 82 -11.53 11.97 8.70
N THR A 83 -12.47 12.59 9.39
CA THR A 83 -13.64 11.89 9.95
C THR A 83 -14.55 11.43 8.82
N ARG A 84 -14.78 12.31 7.84
CA ARG A 84 -15.52 11.94 6.62
C ARG A 84 -14.80 10.83 5.86
N MET A 85 -13.50 10.96 5.64
CA MET A 85 -12.68 9.96 4.96
C MET A 85 -12.77 8.59 5.64
N ALA A 86 -12.74 8.53 6.98
CA ALA A 86 -12.92 7.28 7.71
C ALA A 86 -14.31 6.65 7.51
N SER A 87 -15.37 7.48 7.47
CA SER A 87 -16.73 7.04 7.20
C SER A 87 -16.90 6.54 5.76
N ASP A 88 -16.38 7.29 4.78
CA ASP A 88 -16.46 6.95 3.36
C ASP A 88 -15.61 5.70 3.07
N LEU A 89 -14.47 5.53 3.75
CA LEU A 89 -13.68 4.31 3.73
C LEU A 89 -14.43 3.10 4.32
N ASP A 90 -15.15 3.27 5.43
CA ASP A 90 -15.97 2.20 6.00
C ASP A 90 -17.03 1.73 5.01
N ALA A 91 -17.72 2.67 4.35
CA ALA A 91 -18.69 2.39 3.31
C ALA A 91 -18.05 1.67 2.11
N PHE A 92 -16.88 2.13 1.64
CA PHE A 92 -16.12 1.49 0.57
C PHE A 92 -15.72 0.05 0.93
N VAL A 93 -15.20 -0.17 2.15
CA VAL A 93 -14.82 -1.51 2.62
C VAL A 93 -16.02 -2.44 2.58
N ARG A 94 -17.17 -2.02 3.13
CA ARG A 94 -18.39 -2.84 3.16
C ARG A 94 -18.93 -3.14 1.77
N ALA A 95 -18.87 -2.18 0.86
CA ALA A 95 -19.42 -2.32 -0.49
C ALA A 95 -18.51 -3.13 -1.43
N HIS A 96 -17.18 -3.05 -1.26
CA HIS A 96 -16.24 -3.49 -2.28
C HIS A 96 -15.16 -4.46 -1.79
N LEU A 97 -14.71 -4.37 -0.54
CA LEU A 97 -13.69 -5.27 -0.01
C LEU A 97 -14.29 -6.47 0.71
N GLN A 98 -15.25 -6.23 1.61
CA GLN A 98 -15.90 -7.25 2.41
C GLN A 98 -16.47 -8.42 1.56
N PRO A 99 -17.20 -8.19 0.44
CA PRO A 99 -17.75 -9.27 -0.36
C PRO A 99 -16.69 -10.15 -1.05
N LEU A 100 -15.46 -9.64 -1.20
CA LEU A 100 -14.37 -10.30 -1.93
C LEU A 100 -13.24 -10.75 -1.01
N TRP A 101 -13.30 -10.46 0.29
CA TRP A 101 -12.16 -10.59 1.20
C TRP A 101 -11.58 -12.01 1.23
N GLN A 102 -12.44 -13.02 1.34
CA GLN A 102 -12.05 -14.43 1.36
C GLN A 102 -11.63 -14.96 -0.03
N GLU A 103 -12.01 -14.26 -1.09
CA GLU A 103 -11.69 -14.65 -2.47
C GLU A 103 -10.30 -14.17 -2.89
N PHE A 104 -9.70 -13.18 -2.21
CA PHE A 104 -8.39 -12.64 -2.56
C PHE A 104 -7.29 -13.69 -2.69
N GLU A 105 -7.34 -14.77 -1.90
CA GLU A 105 -6.36 -15.86 -1.97
C GLU A 105 -6.59 -16.78 -3.19
N HIS A 106 -7.82 -16.86 -3.69
CA HIS A 106 -8.22 -17.74 -4.79
C HIS A 106 -8.12 -17.08 -6.16
N LEU A 107 -8.02 -15.75 -6.22
CA LEU A 107 -7.84 -15.03 -7.48
C LEU A 107 -6.52 -15.40 -8.15
N THR A 108 -6.58 -15.60 -9.46
CA THR A 108 -5.39 -15.72 -10.29
C THR A 108 -4.59 -14.41 -10.29
N HIS A 109 -3.32 -14.51 -10.69
CA HIS A 109 -2.44 -13.35 -10.73
C HIS A 109 -3.00 -12.20 -11.60
N ASP A 110 -3.52 -12.49 -12.79
CA ASP A 110 -4.09 -11.47 -13.67
C ASP A 110 -5.40 -10.87 -13.11
N GLU A 111 -6.25 -11.69 -12.47
CA GLU A 111 -7.46 -11.20 -11.81
C GLU A 111 -7.12 -10.24 -10.67
N LYS A 112 -6.07 -10.52 -9.89
CA LYS A 112 -5.59 -9.60 -8.84
C LYS A 112 -5.15 -8.26 -9.41
N HIS A 113 -4.45 -8.24 -10.53
CA HIS A 113 -4.05 -7.00 -11.19
C HIS A 113 -5.25 -6.21 -11.69
N GLN A 114 -6.22 -6.87 -12.34
CA GLN A 114 -7.44 -6.21 -12.82
C GLN A 114 -8.31 -5.68 -11.67
N LEU A 115 -8.44 -6.46 -10.60
CA LEU A 115 -9.16 -6.04 -9.40
C LEU A 115 -8.48 -4.85 -8.74
N THR A 116 -7.15 -4.85 -8.66
CA THR A 116 -6.37 -3.74 -8.08
C THR A 116 -6.67 -2.42 -8.77
N ILE A 117 -6.60 -2.38 -10.11
CA ILE A 117 -6.88 -1.16 -10.89
C ILE A 117 -8.29 -0.66 -10.57
N LYS A 118 -9.29 -1.55 -10.65
CA LYS A 118 -10.69 -1.22 -10.36
C LYS A 118 -10.91 -0.69 -8.95
N LEU A 119 -10.27 -1.29 -7.95
CA LEU A 119 -10.42 -0.86 -6.55
C LEU A 119 -9.76 0.50 -6.31
N VAL A 120 -8.60 0.77 -6.91
CA VAL A 120 -7.92 2.07 -6.79
C VAL A 120 -8.74 3.19 -7.42
N GLU A 121 -9.27 2.97 -8.62
CA GLU A 121 -10.15 3.92 -9.31
C GLU A 121 -11.46 4.15 -8.54
N ARG A 122 -12.06 3.09 -7.97
CA ARG A 122 -13.26 3.22 -7.14
C ARG A 122 -12.98 3.97 -5.85
N ALA A 123 -11.94 3.58 -5.11
CA ALA A 123 -11.57 4.25 -3.87
C ALA A 123 -11.24 5.74 -4.10
N ALA A 124 -10.63 6.09 -5.24
CA ALA A 124 -10.39 7.49 -5.61
C ALA A 124 -11.69 8.32 -5.63
N ASN A 125 -12.80 7.73 -6.07
CA ASN A 125 -14.10 8.38 -6.14
C ASN A 125 -14.91 8.25 -4.84
N ASP A 126 -15.00 7.05 -4.29
CA ASP A 126 -15.89 6.75 -3.17
C ASP A 126 -15.37 7.32 -1.84
N VAL A 127 -14.04 7.29 -1.62
CA VAL A 127 -13.42 7.71 -0.36
C VAL A 127 -13.04 9.20 -0.38
N PHE A 128 -12.67 9.73 -1.54
CA PHE A 128 -12.15 11.10 -1.66
C PHE A 128 -13.03 12.04 -2.48
N GLY A 129 -14.08 11.53 -3.13
CA GLY A 129 -14.99 12.34 -3.93
C GLY A 129 -14.40 12.79 -5.27
N THR A 130 -14.66 14.03 -5.66
CA THR A 130 -14.29 14.57 -6.97
C THR A 130 -12.84 15.06 -6.99
N GLY A 131 -12.07 14.68 -8.01
CA GLY A 131 -10.74 15.27 -8.26
C GLY A 131 -9.62 14.30 -8.60
N TYR A 132 -9.91 13.10 -9.12
CA TYR A 132 -8.89 12.10 -9.51
C TYR A 132 -7.84 11.85 -8.42
N GLN A 133 -8.27 11.24 -7.31
CA GLN A 133 -7.45 10.99 -6.12
C GLN A 133 -6.78 9.61 -6.13
N GLU A 134 -6.31 9.18 -7.32
CA GLU A 134 -5.67 7.87 -7.51
C GLU A 134 -4.37 7.71 -6.70
N GLU A 135 -3.66 8.82 -6.47
CA GLU A 135 -2.48 8.84 -5.62
C GLU A 135 -2.82 8.40 -4.19
N ALA A 136 -3.74 9.13 -3.56
CA ALA A 136 -4.22 8.85 -2.21
C ALA A 136 -4.85 7.45 -2.09
N SER A 137 -5.64 7.03 -3.09
CA SER A 137 -6.29 5.72 -3.06
C SER A 137 -5.29 4.57 -3.23
N SER A 138 -4.26 4.73 -4.06
CA SER A 138 -3.21 3.72 -4.22
C SER A 138 -2.42 3.50 -2.92
N TRP A 139 -2.04 4.56 -2.22
CA TRP A 139 -1.37 4.45 -0.91
C TRP A 139 -2.27 3.84 0.16
N LEU A 140 -3.54 4.23 0.20
CA LEU A 140 -4.50 3.68 1.14
C LEU A 140 -4.68 2.17 0.92
N LEU A 141 -4.90 1.74 -0.33
CA LEU A 141 -5.09 0.32 -0.66
C LEU A 141 -3.80 -0.49 -0.57
N TYR A 142 -2.63 0.15 -0.71
CA TYR A 142 -1.34 -0.51 -0.52
C TYR A 142 -1.19 -1.10 0.89
N TYR A 143 -1.70 -0.41 1.92
CA TYR A 143 -1.68 -0.91 3.31
C TYR A 143 -2.96 -1.64 3.72
N LEU A 144 -4.11 -1.40 3.08
CA LEU A 144 -5.36 -2.10 3.40
C LEU A 144 -5.47 -3.48 2.75
N CYS A 145 -4.93 -3.63 1.54
CA CYS A 145 -5.06 -4.83 0.72
C CYS A 145 -3.70 -5.40 0.31
N PRO A 146 -2.81 -5.74 1.27
CA PRO A 146 -1.51 -6.32 0.95
C PRO A 146 -1.54 -7.59 0.05
N PRO A 147 -2.58 -8.46 0.05
CA PRO A 147 -2.65 -9.58 -0.89
C PRO A 147 -2.79 -9.17 -2.37
N LEU A 148 -3.19 -7.92 -2.64
CA LEU A 148 -3.39 -7.39 -3.99
C LEU A 148 -2.14 -6.61 -4.44
N PRO A 149 -1.75 -6.71 -5.73
CA PRO A 149 -0.56 -6.08 -6.29
C PRO A 149 -0.77 -4.57 -6.54
N VAL A 150 -1.07 -3.82 -5.49
CA VAL A 150 -1.17 -2.35 -5.51
C VAL A 150 0.23 -1.74 -5.63
N PHE A 151 0.46 -0.88 -6.61
CA PHE A 151 1.67 -0.08 -6.65
C PHE A 151 1.29 1.33 -6.19
N PRO A 152 1.76 1.80 -5.02
CA PRO A 152 1.46 3.16 -4.60
C PRO A 152 2.06 4.12 -5.60
N MET A 153 1.33 5.20 -5.87
CA MET A 153 1.67 6.22 -6.83
C MET A 153 1.99 7.51 -6.09
N ASN A 154 2.92 8.28 -6.61
CA ASN A 154 3.10 9.71 -6.34
C ASN A 154 3.77 10.33 -7.58
N ASP A 155 3.89 11.65 -7.62
CA ASP A 155 4.48 12.34 -8.78
C ASP A 155 5.91 11.86 -9.08
N VAL A 156 6.73 11.64 -8.04
CA VAL A 156 8.11 11.17 -8.19
C VAL A 156 8.15 9.77 -8.84
N LEU A 157 7.44 8.80 -8.26
CA LEU A 157 7.37 7.44 -8.77
C LEU A 157 6.77 7.39 -10.18
N ARG A 158 5.73 8.19 -10.44
CA ARG A 158 5.11 8.29 -11.77
C ARG A 158 6.11 8.77 -12.81
N ASN A 159 6.90 9.80 -12.49
CA ASN A 159 7.92 10.34 -13.39
C ASN A 159 9.04 9.32 -13.64
N VAL A 160 9.60 8.71 -12.59
CA VAL A 160 10.64 7.67 -12.71
C VAL A 160 10.15 6.52 -13.60
N ILE A 161 8.93 6.02 -13.36
CA ILE A 161 8.37 4.93 -14.18
C ILE A 161 8.09 5.39 -15.61
N ALA A 162 7.58 6.59 -15.83
CA ALA A 162 7.36 7.14 -17.18
C ALA A 162 8.67 7.20 -17.98
N ASP A 163 9.75 7.68 -17.35
CA ASP A 163 11.08 7.75 -17.95
C ASP A 163 11.61 6.36 -18.34
N THR A 164 11.46 5.35 -17.47
CA THR A 164 11.86 3.96 -17.80
C THR A 164 11.11 3.38 -18.99
N GLN A 165 9.91 3.89 -19.28
CA GLN A 165 9.07 3.47 -20.41
C GLN A 165 9.28 4.34 -21.66
N GLY A 166 10.16 5.34 -21.60
CA GLY A 166 10.35 6.32 -22.68
C GLY A 166 9.10 7.15 -22.95
N LYS A 167 8.26 7.36 -21.93
CA LYS A 167 7.02 8.15 -22.01
C LYS A 167 7.18 9.47 -21.28
N SER A 168 6.53 10.51 -21.77
CA SER A 168 6.52 11.82 -21.09
C SER A 168 5.58 11.86 -19.88
N VAL A 169 4.51 11.05 -19.88
CA VAL A 169 3.53 11.02 -18.79
C VAL A 169 2.76 9.68 -18.79
N LEU A 170 2.29 9.30 -17.60
CA LEU A 170 1.32 8.22 -17.38
C LEU A 170 0.04 8.84 -16.83
N ASN A 171 -1.05 8.76 -17.60
CA ASN A 171 -2.24 9.58 -17.37
C ASN A 171 -3.25 8.96 -16.41
N SER A 172 -3.16 7.65 -16.18
CA SER A 172 -4.06 6.91 -15.30
C SER A 172 -3.31 5.93 -14.43
N TYR A 173 -3.93 5.54 -13.33
CA TYR A 173 -3.43 4.46 -12.49
C TYR A 173 -3.28 3.15 -13.28
N ALA A 174 -4.17 2.86 -14.24
CA ALA A 174 -4.06 1.66 -15.07
C ALA A 174 -2.76 1.64 -15.90
N GLU A 175 -2.40 2.76 -16.54
CA GLU A 175 -1.15 2.88 -17.29
C GLU A 175 0.07 2.80 -16.37
N TYR A 176 0.00 3.46 -15.21
CA TYR A 176 1.04 3.42 -14.19
C TYR A 176 1.26 2.01 -13.64
N HIS A 177 0.17 1.32 -13.30
CA HIS A 177 0.17 -0.03 -12.76
C HIS A 177 0.76 -1.04 -13.75
N GLN A 178 0.41 -0.94 -15.03
CA GLN A 178 0.99 -1.78 -16.07
C GLN A 178 2.49 -1.57 -16.21
N ALA A 179 2.96 -0.31 -16.22
CA ALA A 179 4.38 0.01 -16.29
C ALA A 179 5.13 -0.49 -15.05
N CYS A 180 4.57 -0.30 -13.85
CA CYS A 180 5.12 -0.86 -12.61
C CYS A 180 5.19 -2.38 -12.64
N ARG A 181 4.15 -3.07 -13.14
CA ARG A 181 4.13 -4.54 -13.25
C ARG A 181 5.26 -5.06 -14.14
N GLN A 182 5.47 -4.41 -15.29
CA GLN A 182 6.56 -4.76 -16.20
C GLN A 182 7.92 -4.56 -15.54
N GLN A 183 8.11 -3.40 -14.91
CA GLN A 183 9.38 -3.09 -14.26
C GLN A 183 9.64 -3.96 -13.03
N PHE A 184 8.61 -4.25 -12.25
CA PHE A 184 8.67 -5.16 -11.12
C PHE A 184 9.11 -6.55 -11.56
N SER A 185 8.53 -7.09 -12.63
CA SER A 185 8.89 -8.40 -13.17
C SER A 185 10.34 -8.45 -13.67
N HIS A 186 10.82 -7.35 -14.27
CA HIS A 186 12.21 -7.24 -14.72
C HIS A 186 13.20 -7.16 -13.54
N LEU A 187 12.86 -6.41 -12.49
CA LEU A 187 13.74 -6.16 -11.36
C LEU A 187 13.65 -7.23 -10.26
N LEU A 188 12.58 -8.02 -10.20
CA LEU A 188 12.34 -8.99 -9.12
C LEU A 188 13.56 -9.90 -8.81
N PRO A 189 14.31 -10.42 -9.80
CA PRO A 189 15.50 -11.22 -9.54
C PRO A 189 16.61 -10.44 -8.82
N HIS A 190 16.56 -9.12 -8.83
CA HIS A 190 17.60 -8.21 -8.33
C HIS A 190 17.20 -7.46 -7.05
N ILE A 191 15.90 -7.27 -6.81
CA ILE A 191 15.35 -6.53 -5.65
C ILE A 191 14.71 -7.45 -4.59
N HIS A 192 15.08 -8.74 -4.58
CA HIS A 192 14.57 -9.69 -3.61
C HIS A 192 15.38 -9.60 -2.31
N SER A 193 14.69 -9.25 -1.22
CA SER A 193 15.20 -9.43 0.14
C SER A 193 14.21 -10.26 0.93
N THR A 194 14.70 -10.99 1.94
CA THR A 194 13.83 -11.70 2.88
C THR A 194 13.01 -10.67 3.65
N ALA A 195 11.69 -10.84 3.67
CA ALA A 195 10.81 -9.98 4.44
C ALA A 195 11.18 -10.05 5.92
N PRO A 196 11.32 -8.89 6.61
CA PRO A 196 11.56 -8.87 8.04
C PRO A 196 10.35 -9.43 8.80
N ALA A 197 10.60 -9.93 10.01
CA ALA A 197 9.52 -10.36 10.89
C ALA A 197 8.76 -9.13 11.43
N ALA A 198 7.45 -9.25 11.56
CA ALA A 198 6.65 -8.29 12.29
C ALA A 198 6.98 -8.33 13.79
N GLU A 199 7.13 -7.16 14.40
CA GLU A 199 7.45 -6.96 15.82
C GLU A 199 6.40 -6.07 16.53
N TYR A 200 5.58 -5.33 15.77
CA TYR A 200 4.56 -4.44 16.30
C TYR A 200 3.17 -5.09 16.34
N GLY A 201 2.54 -5.00 17.51
CA GLY A 201 1.16 -5.44 17.75
C GLY A 201 1.06 -6.55 18.80
N THR A 202 -0.13 -7.08 18.98
CA THR A 202 -0.37 -8.32 19.73
C THR A 202 0.19 -9.53 18.99
N VAL A 203 0.39 -10.65 19.68
CA VAL A 203 0.87 -11.91 19.06
C VAL A 203 0.03 -12.29 17.83
N ARG A 204 -1.30 -12.16 17.92
CA ARG A 204 -2.21 -12.49 16.82
C ARG A 204 -2.06 -11.55 15.63
N GLU A 205 -1.84 -10.26 15.87
CA GLU A 205 -1.60 -9.28 14.79
C GLU A 205 -0.25 -9.53 14.13
N ILE A 206 0.79 -9.79 14.92
CA ILE A 206 2.13 -10.16 14.45
C ILE A 206 2.05 -11.41 13.56
N ASP A 207 1.33 -12.44 14.00
CA ASP A 207 1.13 -13.67 13.21
C ASP A 207 0.43 -13.39 11.88
N ALA A 208 -0.61 -12.54 11.89
CA ALA A 208 -1.33 -12.14 10.68
C ALA A 208 -0.44 -11.35 9.70
N ILE A 209 0.38 -10.41 10.20
CA ILE A 209 1.33 -9.67 9.37
C ILE A 209 2.40 -10.61 8.79
N ASN A 210 2.96 -11.50 9.62
CA ASN A 210 3.94 -12.48 9.14
C ASN A 210 3.34 -13.46 8.13
N GLN A 211 2.05 -13.82 8.25
CA GLN A 211 1.37 -14.64 7.25
C GLN A 211 1.24 -13.90 5.92
N ILE A 212 0.84 -12.63 5.93
CA ILE A 212 0.68 -11.88 4.68
C ILE A 212 2.02 -11.58 4.00
N LEU A 213 3.08 -11.29 4.75
CA LEU A 213 4.42 -11.10 4.18
C LEU A 213 4.97 -12.36 3.53
N ARG A 214 4.57 -13.55 4.01
CA ARG A 214 4.93 -14.84 3.39
C ARG A 214 4.04 -15.20 2.20
N GLY A 215 2.78 -14.80 2.25
CA GLY A 215 1.75 -15.18 1.27
C GLY A 215 1.53 -14.17 0.13
N SER A 216 2.25 -13.04 0.12
CA SER A 216 2.09 -11.99 -0.89
C SER A 216 3.44 -11.42 -1.34
N ASP A 217 3.39 -10.59 -2.37
CA ASP A 217 4.53 -9.85 -2.91
C ASP A 217 4.71 -8.45 -2.29
N TRP A 218 4.01 -8.16 -1.18
CA TRP A 218 3.96 -6.81 -0.61
C TRP A 218 5.35 -6.27 -0.27
N TRP A 219 6.20 -7.11 0.36
CA TRP A 219 7.56 -6.71 0.71
C TRP A 219 8.42 -6.46 -0.52
N GLN A 220 8.30 -7.29 -1.56
CA GLN A 220 9.02 -7.10 -2.80
C GLN A 220 8.58 -5.82 -3.52
N ARG A 221 7.28 -5.48 -3.48
CA ARG A 221 6.79 -4.17 -3.94
C ARG A 221 7.34 -3.03 -3.10
N ARG A 222 7.50 -3.20 -1.78
CA ARG A 222 8.18 -2.22 -0.92
C ARG A 222 9.63 -2.03 -1.32
N CYS A 223 10.30 -3.13 -1.69
CA CYS A 223 11.67 -3.08 -2.18
C CYS A 223 11.79 -2.34 -3.51
N LEU A 224 10.83 -2.56 -4.43
CA LEU A 224 10.74 -1.83 -5.69
C LEU A 224 10.62 -0.32 -5.45
N ILE A 225 9.68 0.10 -4.59
CA ILE A 225 9.46 1.53 -4.30
C ILE A 225 10.75 2.18 -3.79
N HIS A 226 11.45 1.52 -2.86
CA HIS A 226 12.71 2.05 -2.35
C HIS A 226 13.77 2.14 -3.45
N HIS A 227 13.93 1.08 -4.25
CA HIS A 227 14.86 1.08 -5.36
C HIS A 227 14.60 2.26 -6.32
N LEU A 228 13.34 2.47 -6.71
CA LEU A 228 12.94 3.55 -7.64
C LEU A 228 13.15 4.96 -7.06
N LEU A 229 13.10 5.13 -5.74
CA LEU A 229 13.34 6.42 -5.08
C LEU A 229 14.83 6.69 -4.81
N THR A 230 15.67 5.65 -4.86
CA THR A 230 17.12 5.75 -4.61
C THR A 230 17.99 5.68 -5.86
N ALA A 231 17.43 5.21 -6.98
CA ALA A 231 18.10 5.10 -8.28
C ALA A 231 18.17 6.46 -8.99
#